data_AF-A0A4V6E9T5-F1
#
_entry.id   AF-A0A4V6E9T5-F1
#
_cell.length_a   1.000
_cell.length_b   1.000
_cell.length_c   1.000
_cell.angle_alpha   90.00
_cell.angle_beta   90.00
_cell.angle_gamma   90.00
#
_symmetry.space_group_name_H-M   'P 1'
#
loop_
_entity.id
_entity.type
_entity.pdbx_description
1 polymer ?
#
loop_
_entity_poly.entity_id
_entity_poly.type
_entity_poly.pdbx_seq_one_letter_code
_entity_poly.pdbx_strand_id
1 'polypeptide(L)'
;MTTIDLPDGEYTAVVDSIEDGLATVFFEQDGEEVGNAVLDPGELPADGRHAEAILTVEVHDGDIFSVEHRSEQTKTRSDTAQERFNRLSERPPSDTDS
;
A
#
# COMPACT_ATOMS: atom_id res chain seq x y z
N MET A 1 -1.61 19.05 15.10
CA MET A 1 -2.90 18.49 14.66
C MET A 1 -3.02 18.83 13.21
N THR A 2 -2.77 17.84 12.37
CA THR A 2 -2.86 17.97 10.93
C THR A 2 -4.34 17.90 10.59
N THR A 3 -4.96 19.02 10.23
CA THR A 3 -6.34 19.03 9.77
C THR A 3 -6.39 18.44 8.36
N ILE A 4 -7.14 17.36 8.21
CA ILE A 4 -7.45 16.73 6.93
C ILE A 4 -8.74 17.37 6.41
N ASP A 5 -8.68 17.95 5.21
CA ASP A 5 -9.84 18.53 4.52
C ASP A 5 -10.64 17.44 3.79
N LEU A 6 -11.02 16.38 4.52
CA LEU A 6 -11.84 15.28 4.00
C LEU A 6 -13.02 15.03 4.94
N PRO A 7 -14.20 14.66 4.40
CA PRO A 7 -15.32 14.28 5.24
C PRO A 7 -15.03 12.98 5.98
N ASP A 8 -15.79 12.72 7.06
CA ASP A 8 -15.65 11.50 7.84
C ASP A 8 -15.88 10.25 6.98
N GLY A 9 -14.99 9.27 7.08
CA GLY A 9 -15.09 8.05 6.29
C GLY A 9 -13.78 7.28 6.17
N GLU A 10 -13.86 6.12 5.50
CA GLU A 10 -12.71 5.28 5.15
C GLU A 10 -12.14 5.71 3.80
N TYR A 11 -10.81 5.84 3.73
CA TYR A 11 -10.05 6.20 2.54
C TYR A 11 -8.86 5.25 2.35
N THR A 12 -8.46 5.06 1.10
CA THR A 12 -7.14 4.47 0.80
C THR A 12 -6.11 5.60 0.82
N ALA A 13 -5.03 5.43 1.56
CA ALA A 13 -4.01 6.44 1.68
C ALA A 13 -2.67 5.91 1.15
N VAL A 14 -1.99 6.70 0.32
CA VAL A 14 -0.70 6.36 -0.29
C VAL A 14 0.35 7.33 0.21
N VAL A 15 1.43 6.80 0.79
CA VAL A 15 2.58 7.60 1.19
C VAL A 15 3.41 7.92 -0.05
N ASP A 16 3.47 9.19 -0.43
CA ASP A 16 4.24 9.64 -1.59
C ASP A 16 5.73 9.78 -1.26
N SER A 17 6.04 10.58 -0.23
CA SER A 17 7.41 10.79 0.22
C SER A 17 7.50 10.93 1.74
N ILE A 18 8.67 10.60 2.29
CA ILE A 18 9.03 10.89 3.68
C ILE A 18 10.32 11.70 3.67
N GLU A 19 10.20 13.00 3.92
CA GLU A 19 11.28 13.97 3.78
C GLU A 19 11.26 14.93 4.97
N ASP A 20 12.44 15.37 5.42
CA ASP A 20 12.58 16.29 6.55
C ASP A 20 11.85 15.85 7.85
N GLY A 21 11.62 14.54 8.00
CA GLY A 21 10.89 13.97 9.14
C GLY A 21 9.37 14.10 9.04
N LEU A 22 8.82 14.40 7.87
CA LEU A 22 7.39 14.48 7.59
C LEU A 22 7.03 13.51 6.45
N ALA A 23 5.84 12.94 6.51
CA ALA A 23 5.29 12.07 5.47
C ALA A 23 4.17 12.78 4.71
N THR A 24 4.31 12.86 3.38
CA THR A 24 3.22 13.34 2.50
C THR A 24 2.36 12.14 2.11
N VAL A 25 1.06 12.26 2.34
CA VAL A 25 0.10 11.17 2.12
C VAL A 25 -1.06 11.68 1.28
N PHE A 26 -1.39 10.96 0.21
CA PHE A 26 -2.54 11.20 -0.65
C PHE A 26 -3.68 10.26 -0.28
N PHE A 27 -4.91 10.74 -0.33
CA PHE A 27 -6.12 9.96 -0.07
C PHE A 27 -6.86 9.71 -1.37
N GLU A 28 -7.28 8.48 -1.56
CA GLU A 28 -8.00 8.00 -2.73
C GLU A 28 -9.33 7.36 -2.30
N GLN A 29 -10.35 7.58 -3.12
CA GLN A 29 -11.66 6.94 -3.02
C GLN A 29 -12.07 6.48 -4.43
N ASP A 30 -12.49 5.22 -4.57
CA ASP A 30 -12.86 4.61 -5.86
C ASP A 30 -11.75 4.73 -6.96
N GLY A 31 -10.49 4.84 -6.55
CA GLY A 31 -9.33 4.96 -7.45
C GLY A 31 -9.08 6.38 -7.97
N GLU A 32 -9.71 7.39 -7.36
CA GLU A 32 -9.51 8.80 -7.66
C GLU A 32 -8.97 9.54 -6.43
N GLU A 33 -7.98 10.41 -6.62
CA GLU A 33 -7.43 11.25 -5.55
C GLU A 33 -8.48 12.25 -5.09
N VAL A 34 -8.79 12.23 -3.79
CA VAL A 34 -9.77 13.11 -3.16
C VAL A 34 -9.13 14.16 -2.25
N GLY A 35 -7.86 14.00 -1.88
CA GLY A 35 -7.13 14.97 -1.07
C GLY A 35 -5.75 14.49 -0.64
N ASN A 36 -5.06 15.31 0.16
CA ASN A 36 -3.74 14.98 0.69
C ASN A 36 -3.52 15.62 2.07
N ALA A 37 -2.59 15.06 2.85
CA ALA A 37 -2.17 15.59 4.14
C ALA A 37 -0.67 15.37 4.38
N VAL A 38 -0.09 16.17 5.28
CA VAL A 38 1.29 16.03 5.75
C VAL A 38 1.27 15.60 7.21
N LEU A 39 1.81 14.42 7.48
CA LEU A 39 1.71 13.75 8.77
C LEU A 39 3.10 13.53 9.36
N ASP A 40 3.16 13.34 10.67
CA ASP A 40 4.40 12.86 11.28
C ASP A 40 4.52 11.35 10.98
N PRO A 41 5.68 10.83 10.52
CA PRO A 41 5.87 9.40 10.29
C PRO A 41 5.69 8.59 11.58
N GLY A 42 5.78 9.21 12.75
CA GLY A 42 5.41 8.61 14.04
C GLY A 42 3.93 8.21 14.15
N GLU A 43 3.03 8.90 13.43
CA GLU A 43 1.59 8.63 13.37
C GLU A 43 1.25 7.47 12.43
N LEU A 44 2.14 7.16 11.48
CA LEU A 44 2.00 6.02 10.59
C LEU A 44 2.36 4.71 11.30
N PRO A 45 1.69 3.60 10.96
CA PRO A 45 2.09 2.27 11.42
C PRO A 45 3.52 1.99 10.99
N ALA A 46 4.29 1.26 11.80
CA ALA A 46 5.72 1.01 11.53
C ALA A 46 5.95 0.40 10.13
N ASP A 47 5.07 -0.51 9.72
CA ASP A 47 5.08 -1.13 8.40
C ASP A 47 4.70 -0.17 7.27
N GLY A 48 4.09 0.98 7.54
CA GLY A 48 3.71 2.00 6.56
C GLY A 48 4.67 3.18 6.44
N ARG A 49 5.79 3.19 7.18
CA ARG A 49 6.75 4.31 7.22
C ARG A 49 7.75 4.27 6.07
N HIS A 50 7.26 4.13 4.85
CA HIS A 50 8.07 4.19 3.65
C HIS A 50 7.25 4.74 2.49
N ALA A 51 7.94 5.31 1.50
CA ALA A 51 7.31 5.74 0.25
C ALA A 51 6.64 4.54 -0.43
N GLU A 52 5.55 4.81 -1.17
CA GLU A 52 4.73 3.82 -1.86
C GLU A 52 3.96 2.87 -0.93
N ALA A 53 3.93 3.13 0.38
CA ALA A 53 3.11 2.38 1.32
C ALA A 53 1.61 2.70 1.14
N ILE A 54 0.79 1.65 1.07
CA ILE A 54 -0.66 1.77 0.96
C ILE A 54 -1.29 1.44 2.32
N LEU A 55 -2.11 2.36 2.79
CA LEU A 55 -2.72 2.35 4.11
C LEU A 55 -4.24 2.47 3.95
N THR A 56 -4.98 1.88 4.87
CA THR A 56 -6.41 2.19 5.06
C THR A 56 -6.49 3.18 6.20
N VAL A 57 -7.09 4.35 5.94
CA VAL A 57 -7.21 5.44 6.90
C VAL A 57 -8.67 5.74 7.14
N GLU A 58 -9.07 5.81 8.40
CA GLU A 58 -10.38 6.32 8.80
C GLU A 58 -10.23 7.76 9.30
N VAL A 59 -10.94 8.69 8.65
CA VAL A 59 -10.97 10.11 9.02
C VAL A 59 -12.21 10.37 9.87
N HIS A 60 -12.04 11.04 11.01
CA HIS A 60 -13.12 11.53 11.86
C HIS A 60 -12.82 12.94 12.37
N ASP A 61 -13.80 13.84 12.23
CA ASP A 61 -13.73 15.25 12.63
C ASP A 61 -12.55 16.02 12.00
N GLY A 62 -12.08 15.57 10.82
CA GLY A 62 -10.91 16.14 10.14
C GLY A 62 -9.56 15.72 10.72
N ASP A 63 -9.53 14.66 11.54
CA ASP A 63 -8.31 14.03 12.06
C ASP A 63 -8.27 12.53 11.67
N ILE A 64 -7.06 11.95 11.71
CA ILE A 64 -6.87 10.51 11.50
C ILE A 64 -7.30 9.76 12.76
N PHE A 65 -8.33 8.95 12.63
CA PHE A 65 -8.83 8.12 13.74
C PHE A 65 -8.12 6.77 13.81
N SER A 66 -7.85 6.15 12.66
CA SER A 66 -7.18 4.85 12.58
C SER A 66 -6.37 4.74 11.29
N VAL A 67 -5.20 4.13 11.36
CA VAL A 67 -4.34 3.81 10.21
C VAL A 67 -3.95 2.35 10.28
N GLU A 68 -4.46 1.55 9.34
CA GLU A 68 -4.09 0.14 9.22
C GLU A 68 -3.29 -0.08 7.94
N HIS A 69 -2.12 -0.71 8.06
CA HIS A 69 -1.33 -1.12 6.91
C HIS A 69 -1.95 -2.35 6.27
N ARG A 70 -2.45 -2.23 5.03
CA ARG A 70 -2.94 -3.39 4.27
C ARG A 70 -1.78 -4.15 3.62
N SER A 71 -1.13 -4.99 4.41
CA SER A 71 -0.09 -5.96 3.99
C SER A 71 -0.54 -6.97 2.91
N GLU A 72 -1.80 -6.96 2.50
CA GLU A 72 -2.45 -7.96 1.65
C GLU A 72 -2.61 -7.53 0.18
N GLN A 73 -2.25 -6.30 -0.21
CA GLN A 73 -2.16 -5.91 -1.64
C GLN A 73 -0.73 -5.91 -2.22
N THR A 74 0.30 -6.24 -1.44
CA THR A 74 1.67 -6.47 -1.96
C THR A 74 1.96 -7.94 -2.27
N LYS A 75 0.95 -8.83 -2.27
CA LYS A 75 1.12 -10.27 -2.57
C LYS A 75 0.37 -10.78 -3.81
N THR A 76 -0.33 -9.94 -4.58
CA THR A 76 -1.05 -10.39 -5.80
C THR A 76 -0.22 -10.28 -7.10
N ARG A 77 1.09 -9.96 -7.02
CA ARG A 77 1.99 -10.05 -8.18
C ARG A 77 3.15 -11.05 -8.06
N SER A 78 3.46 -11.56 -6.86
CA SER A 78 4.54 -12.55 -6.72
C SER A 78 4.11 -14.00 -6.99
N ASP A 79 2.82 -14.34 -6.90
CA ASP A 79 2.39 -15.74 -7.13
C ASP A 79 2.34 -16.10 -8.62
N THR A 80 1.90 -15.18 -9.50
CA THR A 80 1.75 -15.48 -10.94
C THR A 80 3.09 -15.59 -11.70
N ALA A 81 4.17 -15.02 -11.15
CA ALA A 81 5.50 -15.13 -11.75
C ALA A 81 6.18 -16.47 -11.39
N GLN A 82 5.96 -16.96 -10.16
CA GLN A 82 6.56 -18.21 -9.66
C GLN A 82 5.95 -19.44 -10.34
N GLU A 83 4.62 -19.46 -10.58
CA GLU A 83 3.94 -20.59 -11.23
C GLU A 83 4.41 -20.83 -12.68
N ARG A 84 4.68 -19.75 -13.44
CA ARG A 84 5.18 -19.90 -14.83
C ARG A 84 6.63 -20.39 -14.88
N PHE A 85 7.46 -20.00 -13.91
CA PHE A 85 8.85 -20.45 -13.85
C PHE A 85 8.95 -21.93 -13.50
N ASN A 86 8.12 -22.44 -12.59
CA ASN A 86 8.05 -23.87 -12.29
C ASN A 86 7.62 -24.68 -13.52
N ARG A 87 6.60 -24.21 -14.26
CA ARG A 87 6.13 -24.86 -15.50
C ARG A 87 7.18 -24.92 -16.62
N LEU A 88 8.08 -23.94 -16.69
CA LEU A 88 9.18 -23.91 -17.68
C LEU A 88 10.42 -24.69 -17.22
N SER A 89 10.53 -24.97 -15.91
CA SER A 89 11.65 -25.70 -15.32
C SER A 89 11.42 -27.21 -15.23
N GLU A 90 10.17 -27.66 -15.43
CA GLU A 90 9.85 -29.06 -15.65
C GLU A 90 10.42 -29.49 -17.01
N ARG A 91 11.58 -30.11 -16.94
CA ARG A 91 12.24 -30.78 -18.07
C ARG A 91 11.21 -31.66 -18.79
N PRO A 92 11.08 -31.57 -20.12
CA PRO A 92 10.39 -32.61 -20.88
C PRO A 92 11.05 -33.96 -20.56
N PRO A 93 10.28 -35.06 -20.42
CA PRO A 93 10.88 -36.37 -20.21
C PRO A 93 11.87 -36.63 -21.34
N SER A 94 13.09 -36.99 -20.97
CA SER A 94 14.10 -37.47 -21.92
C SER A 94 13.50 -38.67 -22.64
N ASP A 95 13.30 -38.51 -23.95
CA ASP A 95 13.21 -39.63 -24.88
C ASP A 95 14.54 -40.39 -24.74
N THR A 96 14.52 -41.46 -23.95
CA THR A 96 15.59 -42.46 -23.95
C THR A 96 15.06 -43.68 -24.69
N ASP A 97 15.44 -43.71 -25.97
CA ASP A 97 15.75 -44.83 -26.86
C ASP A 97 15.43 -46.26 -26.33
N SER A 98 14.74 -47.04 -27.17
CA SER A 98 14.55 -48.50 -27.04
C SER A 98 15.83 -49.30 -27.30
#